data_AF-C9AAJ6-F1
#
_entry.id   AF-C9AAJ6-F1
#
_cell.length_a   1.000
_cell.length_b   1.000
_cell.length_c   1.000
_cell.angle_alpha   90.00
_cell.angle_beta   90.00
_cell.angle_gamma   90.00
#
_symmetry.space_group_name_H-M   'P 1'
#
loop_
_entity.id
_entity.type
_entity.pdbx_description
1 polymer ?
#
loop_
_entity_poly.entity_id
_entity_poly.type
_entity_poly.pdbx_seq_one_letter_code
_entity_poly.pdbx_strand_id
1 'polypeptide(L)'
;MGSKKVAGTVMMHLANGSKRFLMQIHEGTAELASTDFSEDKTGLATILQLFKDRIHLDVTAIELVELTNGNIDTQNIPLFVFETQEAGQTQQLPEGYAWEEPNIFRKIIEDYEIEGVPFF
;
A
#
# COMPACT_ATOMS: atom_id res chain seq x y z
N MET A 1 -5.99 24.42 -4.24
CA MET A 1 -6.20 23.69 -2.98
C MET A 1 -5.75 22.26 -3.26
N GLY A 2 -4.57 21.87 -2.76
CA GLY A 2 -4.01 20.55 -3.06
C GLY A 2 -4.84 19.47 -2.36
N SER A 3 -5.31 18.48 -3.11
CA SER A 3 -5.94 17.31 -2.50
C SER A 3 -4.90 16.61 -1.63
N LYS A 4 -5.21 16.40 -0.35
CA LYS A 4 -4.36 15.58 0.50
C LYS A 4 -4.48 14.15 -0.02
N LYS A 5 -3.35 13.46 -0.24
CA LYS A 5 -3.34 12.04 -0.62
C LYS A 5 -3.07 11.15 0.58
N VAL A 6 -3.55 9.91 0.51
CA VAL A 6 -3.18 8.82 1.42
C VAL A 6 -2.65 7.66 0.60
N ALA A 7 -1.60 7.02 1.08
CA ALA A 7 -0.98 5.86 0.46
C ALA A 7 -1.13 4.61 1.33
N GLY A 8 -1.02 3.45 0.70
CA GLY A 8 -1.11 2.16 1.37
C GLY A 8 -0.38 1.07 0.61
N THR A 9 0.10 0.08 1.36
CA THR A 9 0.55 -1.21 0.83
C THR A 9 0.10 -2.34 1.75
N VAL A 10 0.10 -3.56 1.22
CA VAL A 10 -0.13 -4.78 1.97
C VAL A 10 1.08 -5.69 1.76
N MET A 11 1.67 -6.17 2.86
CA MET A 11 2.75 -7.15 2.89
C MET A 11 2.12 -8.54 3.01
N MET A 12 2.17 -9.32 1.93
CA MET A 12 1.74 -10.70 1.91
C MET A 12 2.87 -11.62 2.33
N HIS A 13 2.63 -12.43 3.36
CA HIS A 13 3.48 -13.53 3.77
C HIS A 13 3.11 -14.78 2.97
N LEU A 14 4.04 -15.24 2.14
CA LEU A 14 3.88 -16.44 1.33
C LEU A 14 4.21 -17.69 2.14
N ALA A 15 3.58 -18.82 1.80
CA ALA A 15 3.80 -20.09 2.50
C ALA A 15 5.25 -20.59 2.46
N ASN A 16 6.03 -20.14 1.46
CA ASN A 16 7.46 -20.44 1.32
C ASN A 16 8.38 -19.56 2.20
N GLY A 17 7.81 -18.66 3.01
CA GLY A 17 8.54 -17.74 3.89
C GLY A 17 9.01 -16.44 3.22
N SER A 18 8.82 -16.29 1.90
CA SER A 18 9.07 -15.03 1.20
C SER A 18 7.89 -14.06 1.37
N LYS A 19 8.10 -12.80 0.99
CA LYS A 19 7.11 -11.74 1.12
C LYS A 19 6.88 -11.06 -0.22
N ARG A 20 5.66 -10.57 -0.43
CA ARG A 20 5.31 -9.69 -1.55
C ARG A 20 4.56 -8.46 -1.07
N PHE A 21 4.67 -7.38 -1.83
CA PHE A 21 4.06 -6.10 -1.50
C PHE A 21 3.05 -5.71 -2.56
N LEU A 22 1.89 -5.23 -2.12
CA LEU A 22 0.90 -4.68 -3.04
C LEU A 22 1.40 -3.34 -3.58
N MET A 23 1.51 -3.26 -4.90
CA MET A 23 1.91 -2.06 -5.63
C MET A 23 0.90 -1.73 -6.72
N GLN A 24 0.80 -0.45 -7.03
CA GLN A 24 0.08 0.04 -8.20
C GLN A 24 1.05 0.17 -9.37
N ILE A 25 0.65 -0.30 -10.54
CA ILE A 25 1.46 -0.30 -11.76
C ILE A 25 0.89 0.74 -12.73
N HIS A 26 1.69 1.76 -13.03
CA HIS A 26 1.37 2.83 -13.98
C HIS A 26 2.45 2.92 -15.05
N GLU A 27 2.07 2.76 -16.31
CA GLU A 27 3.00 2.85 -17.46
C GLU A 27 4.27 1.99 -17.33
N GLY A 28 4.17 0.86 -16.60
CA GLY A 28 5.30 -0.05 -16.35
C GLY A 28 6.16 0.30 -15.13
N THR A 29 5.82 1.36 -14.39
CA THR A 29 6.45 1.75 -13.13
C THR A 29 5.57 1.33 -11.95
N ALA A 30 6.20 0.77 -10.91
CA ALA A 30 5.52 0.44 -9.66
C ALA A 30 5.51 1.64 -8.72
N GLU A 31 4.38 1.89 -8.08
CA GLU A 31 4.17 2.96 -7.10
C GLU A 31 3.32 2.45 -5.94
N LEU A 32 3.28 3.20 -4.83
CA LEU A 32 2.37 2.90 -3.73
C LEU A 32 0.92 3.14 -4.16
N ALA A 33 0.03 2.23 -3.80
CA ALA A 33 -1.40 2.43 -4.02
C ALA A 33 -1.84 3.67 -3.24
N SER A 34 -2.40 4.65 -3.95
CA SER A 34 -2.79 5.92 -3.34
C SER A 34 -4.13 6.42 -3.85
N THR A 35 -4.76 7.27 -3.05
CA THR A 35 -6.01 7.95 -3.40
C THR A 35 -6.09 9.29 -2.69
N ASP A 36 -6.91 10.19 -3.22
CA ASP A 36 -7.24 11.44 -2.52
C ASP A 36 -8.03 11.13 -1.25
N PHE A 37 -7.78 11.91 -0.21
CA PHE A 37 -8.59 11.89 1.00
C PHE A 37 -10.06 12.21 0.66
N SER A 38 -10.96 11.41 1.20
CA SER A 38 -12.38 11.78 1.26
C SER A 38 -12.59 12.67 2.48
N GLU A 39 -13.21 13.84 2.30
CA GLU A 39 -13.46 14.80 3.39
C GLU A 39 -14.27 14.21 4.56
N ASP A 40 -15.02 13.14 4.29
CA ASP A 40 -15.90 12.46 5.25
C ASP A 40 -15.24 11.26 5.94
N LYS A 41 -13.96 10.94 5.65
CA LYS A 41 -13.31 9.71 6.11
C LYS A 41 -11.91 9.96 6.68
N THR A 42 -11.52 9.12 7.64
CA THR A 42 -10.12 9.06 8.09
C THR A 42 -9.22 8.50 6.99
N GLY A 43 -7.91 8.74 7.08
CA GLY A 43 -6.95 8.17 6.11
C GLY A 43 -7.00 6.65 6.06
N LEU A 44 -7.11 6.01 7.24
CA LEU A 44 -7.28 4.56 7.35
C LEU A 44 -8.56 4.06 6.66
N ALA A 45 -9.69 4.71 6.90
CA ALA A 45 -10.95 4.31 6.26
C ALA A 45 -10.90 4.51 4.74
N THR A 46 -10.22 5.55 4.28
CA THR A 46 -10.01 5.85 2.86
C THR A 46 -9.16 4.76 2.18
N ILE A 47 -8.06 4.35 2.80
CA ILE A 47 -7.18 3.33 2.20
C ILE A 47 -7.79 1.92 2.24
N LEU A 48 -8.52 1.57 3.31
CA LEU A 48 -9.27 0.32 3.37
C LEU A 48 -10.35 0.27 2.29
N GLN A 49 -11.00 1.40 2.02
CA GLN A 49 -11.96 1.47 0.92
C GLN A 49 -11.28 1.31 -0.44
N LEU A 50 -10.12 1.91 -0.68
CA LEU A 50 -9.34 1.69 -1.90
C LEU A 50 -9.07 0.20 -2.10
N PHE A 51 -8.57 -0.47 -1.05
CA PHE A 51 -8.25 -1.90 -1.11
C PHE A 51 -9.46 -2.77 -1.40
N LYS A 52 -10.60 -2.48 -0.77
CA LYS A 52 -11.83 -3.23 -0.97
C LYS A 52 -12.46 -2.98 -2.33
N ASP A 53 -12.68 -1.71 -2.68
CA ASP A 53 -13.55 -1.32 -3.79
C ASP A 53 -12.79 -1.28 -5.13
N ARG A 54 -11.49 -0.98 -5.12
CA ARG A 54 -10.69 -0.86 -6.35
C ARG A 54 -9.71 -2.01 -6.56
N ILE A 55 -9.15 -2.57 -5.49
CA ILE A 55 -8.14 -3.64 -5.56
C ILE A 55 -8.76 -5.02 -5.27
N HIS A 56 -10.00 -5.05 -4.78
CA HIS A 56 -10.74 -6.27 -4.43
C HIS A 56 -10.02 -7.17 -3.41
N LEU A 57 -9.29 -6.57 -2.46
CA LEU A 57 -8.71 -7.31 -1.36
C LEU A 57 -9.76 -7.63 -0.30
N ASP A 58 -9.58 -8.77 0.37
CA ASP A 58 -10.33 -9.05 1.59
C ASP A 58 -9.72 -8.24 2.75
N VAL A 59 -10.29 -7.07 2.99
CA VAL A 59 -9.88 -6.17 4.07
C VAL A 59 -10.16 -6.72 5.48
N THR A 60 -10.89 -7.83 5.61
CA THR A 60 -11.07 -8.53 6.90
C THR A 60 -9.91 -9.47 7.21
N ALA A 61 -9.09 -9.79 6.21
CA ALA A 61 -7.93 -10.67 6.30
C ALA A 61 -6.59 -9.90 6.25
N ILE A 62 -6.62 -8.59 6.51
CA ILE A 62 -5.40 -7.76 6.61
C ILE A 62 -5.36 -7.07 7.98
N GLU A 63 -4.15 -6.89 8.50
CA GLU A 63 -3.92 -6.24 9.79
C GLU A 63 -2.99 -5.04 9.62
N LEU A 64 -3.31 -3.91 10.25
CA LEU A 64 -2.45 -2.72 10.21
C LEU A 64 -1.24 -2.97 11.11
N VAL A 65 -0.04 -2.91 10.54
CA VAL A 65 1.21 -3.12 11.28
C VAL A 65 1.95 -1.83 11.56
N GLU A 66 1.89 -0.87 10.63
CA GLU A 66 2.65 0.37 10.71
C GLU A 66 1.86 1.53 10.09
N LEU A 67 1.98 2.70 10.73
CA LEU A 67 1.57 3.98 10.16
C LEU A 67 2.80 4.88 10.11
N THR A 68 3.22 5.21 8.91
CA THR A 68 4.36 6.10 8.67
C THR A 68 3.95 7.29 7.82
N ASN A 69 4.79 8.32 7.76
CA ASN A 69 4.58 9.49 6.92
C ASN A 69 5.71 9.54 5.90
N GLY A 70 5.35 9.53 4.62
CA GLY A 70 6.29 9.74 3.52
C GLY A 70 6.27 11.20 3.05
N ASN A 71 7.31 11.61 2.35
CA ASN A 71 7.39 12.91 1.71
C ASN A 71 7.54 12.73 0.19
N ILE A 72 6.52 13.12 -0.56
CA ILE A 72 6.56 13.09 -2.02
C ILE A 72 6.35 14.52 -2.51
N ASP A 73 7.29 15.04 -3.29
CA ASP A 73 7.21 16.40 -3.85
C ASP A 73 6.83 17.48 -2.83
N THR A 74 7.45 17.44 -1.64
CA THR A 74 7.20 18.34 -0.48
C THR A 74 5.84 18.18 0.22
N GLN A 75 5.08 17.15 -0.13
CA GLN A 75 3.82 16.81 0.53
C GLN A 75 4.00 15.64 1.49
N ASN A 76 3.61 15.87 2.75
CA ASN A 76 3.54 14.80 3.73
C ASN A 76 2.31 13.93 3.43
N ILE A 77 2.56 12.68 3.08
CA ILE A 77 1.55 11.70 2.72
C ILE A 77 1.60 10.55 3.75
N PRO A 78 0.51 10.31 4.49
CA PRO A 78 0.43 9.17 5.38
C PRO A 78 0.43 7.87 4.56
N LEU A 79 1.27 6.93 4.98
CA LEU A 79 1.38 5.58 4.43
C LEU A 79 0.95 4.58 5.50
N PHE A 80 -0.06 3.79 5.16
CA PHE A 80 -0.53 2.68 5.98
C PHE A 80 0.06 1.37 5.44
N VAL A 81 0.78 0.63 6.28
CA VAL A 81 1.33 -0.68 5.94
C VAL A 81 0.52 -1.74 6.66
N PHE A 82 -0.04 -2.66 5.88
CA PHE A 82 -0.77 -3.80 6.40
C PHE A 82 0.00 -5.09 6.14
N GLU A 83 -0.34 -6.14 6.85
CA GLU A 83 0.11 -7.49 6.55
C GLU A 83 -1.05 -8.45 6.32
N THR A 84 -0.79 -9.52 5.57
CA THR A 84 -1.74 -10.59 5.31
C THR A 84 -1.00 -11.90 5.04
N GLN A 85 -1.71 -13.02 5.16
CA GLN A 85 -1.19 -14.32 4.74
C GLN A 85 -1.67 -14.63 3.33
N GLU A 86 -0.88 -15.35 2.54
CA GLU A 86 -1.26 -15.79 1.18
C GLU A 86 -2.64 -16.44 1.13
N ALA A 87 -2.96 -17.28 2.12
CA ALA A 87 -4.26 -17.93 2.24
C ALA A 87 -5.44 -16.96 2.43
N GLY A 88 -5.18 -15.74 2.91
CA GLY A 88 -6.18 -14.70 3.14
C GLY A 88 -6.54 -13.89 1.89
N GLN A 89 -5.75 -13.97 0.82
CA GLN A 89 -5.97 -13.21 -0.42
C GLN A 89 -6.11 -14.16 -1.61
N THR A 90 -7.31 -14.69 -1.78
CA THR A 90 -7.65 -15.64 -2.86
C THR A 90 -8.13 -14.97 -4.15
N GLN A 91 -8.39 -13.66 -4.09
CA GLN A 91 -8.89 -12.88 -5.21
C GLN A 91 -7.75 -12.44 -6.13
N GLN A 92 -8.01 -12.45 -7.43
CA GLN A 92 -7.06 -11.89 -8.41
C GLN A 92 -7.07 -10.36 -8.32
N LEU A 93 -5.88 -9.77 -8.34
CA LEU A 93 -5.74 -8.32 -8.41
C LEU A 93 -6.29 -7.81 -9.77
N PRO A 94 -6.96 -6.64 -9.77
CA PRO A 94 -7.37 -5.99 -11.00
C PRO A 94 -6.18 -5.43 -11.78
N GLU A 95 -6.43 -5.09 -13.04
CA GLU A 95 -5.42 -4.45 -13.89
C GLU A 95 -4.88 -3.16 -13.26
N GLY A 96 -3.57 -2.95 -13.37
CA GLY A 96 -2.88 -1.83 -12.74
C GLY A 96 -2.46 -2.08 -11.29
N TYR A 97 -2.60 -3.30 -10.76
CA TYR A 97 -2.08 -3.68 -9.44
C TYR A 97 -1.33 -5.01 -9.51
N ALA A 98 -0.24 -5.12 -8.75
CA ALA A 98 0.59 -6.32 -8.71
C ALA A 98 1.13 -6.59 -7.31
N TRP A 99 1.44 -7.86 -7.06
CA TRP A 99 2.23 -8.29 -5.92
C TRP A 99 3.71 -8.29 -6.33
N GLU A 100 4.46 -7.31 -5.84
CA GLU A 100 5.86 -7.09 -6.20
C GLU A 100 6.82 -7.61 -5.12
N GLU A 101 8.06 -7.85 -5.55
CA GLU A 101 9.13 -8.34 -4.68
C GLU A 101 9.63 -7.24 -3.71
N PRO A 102 10.16 -7.61 -2.53
CA PRO A 102 10.59 -6.64 -1.50
C PRO A 102 11.61 -5.60 -2.01
N ASN A 103 12.47 -5.98 -2.95
CA ASN A 103 13.47 -5.08 -3.53
C ASN A 103 12.85 -3.93 -4.34
N ILE A 104 11.69 -4.15 -4.97
CA ILE A 104 10.96 -3.12 -5.73
C ILE A 104 10.33 -2.16 -4.73
N PHE A 105 9.61 -2.70 -3.74
CA PHE A 105 9.02 -1.90 -2.67
C PHE A 105 10.06 -1.01 -1.98
N ARG A 106 11.22 -1.57 -1.62
CA ARG A 106 12.30 -0.83 -0.97
C ARG A 106 12.76 0.39 -1.77
N LYS A 107 12.93 0.25 -3.09
CA LYS A 107 13.32 1.38 -3.96
C LYS A 107 12.27 2.49 -3.91
N ILE A 108 10.99 2.12 -3.94
CA ILE A 108 9.90 3.10 -3.86
C ILE A 108 9.85 3.81 -2.50
N ILE A 109 10.07 3.09 -1.39
CA ILE A 109 10.14 3.72 -0.07
C ILE A 109 11.34 4.68 0.05
N GLU A 110 12.49 4.31 -0.53
CA GLU A 110 13.66 5.18 -0.60
C GLU A 110 13.37 6.46 -1.42
N ASP A 111 12.68 6.33 -2.56
CA ASP A 111 12.28 7.46 -3.40
C ASP A 111 11.26 8.40 -2.72
N TYR A 112 10.44 7.86 -1.81
CA TYR A 112 9.39 8.59 -1.08
C TYR A 112 9.90 9.25 0.21
N GLU A 113 11.22 9.24 0.45
CA GLU A 113 11.89 9.80 1.64
C GLU A 113 11.18 9.43 2.96
N ILE A 114 10.67 8.19 3.06
CA ILE A 114 9.85 7.79 4.21
C ILE A 114 10.72 7.54 5.43
N GLU A 115 10.57 8.38 6.46
CA GLU A 115 11.23 8.17 7.74
C GLU A 115 10.49 7.13 8.59
N GLY A 116 11.22 6.09 9.04
CA GLY A 116 10.73 5.18 10.08
C GLY A 116 10.02 3.90 9.62
N VAL A 117 10.05 3.53 8.34
CA VAL A 117 9.65 2.15 7.94
C VAL A 117 10.74 1.18 8.38
N PRO A 118 10.43 0.12 9.14
CA PRO A 118 11.43 -0.89 9.48
C PRO A 118 11.98 -1.54 8.21
N PHE A 119 13.30 -1.65 8.13
CA PHE A 119 13.95 -2.46 7.09
C PHE A 119 13.70 -3.94 7.42
N PHE A 120 12.65 -4.53 6.84
CA PHE A 120 12.27 -5.94 7.03
C PHE A 120 13.02 -6.90 6.12
#